data_AF-A0A8S3GUK0-F1
#
_entry.id   AF-A0A8S3GUK0-F1
#
_cell.length_a   1.000
_cell.length_b   1.000
_cell.length_c   1.000
_cell.angle_alpha   90.00
_cell.angle_beta   90.00
_cell.angle_gamma   90.00
#
_symmetry.space_group_name_H-M   'P 1'
#
loop_
_entity.id
_entity.type
_entity.pdbx_description
1 polymer ?
#
loop_
_entity_poly.entity_id
_entity_poly.type
_entity_poly.pdbx_seq_one_letter_code
_entity_poly.pdbx_strand_id
1 'polypeptide(L)'
;HCISDRQYEHADAGCKLLSNITSRTITIDQINEFINHLNTNYPSWFDDLIQAFSTIDYNLKKNNLDYLSALLVNLTQSKVIRQRLRDNDHLKRLFCFTDQNHSIIRRGSIACILKNCCFDHESHEQLIHQNFSDDEFICSLILPLAGPTADELTEKENEEIPIDLQYLPSNKQRETDRDIQQILLEAILLLCATKTVREYLRSKNIYYVLREYHQQTNLDFSCGRTCERIIQILIGDEDHTL
;
A
#
# COMPACT_ATOMS: atom_id res chain seq x y z
N HIS A 1 -3.44 21.55 11.72
CA HIS A 1 -2.68 22.23 12.79
C HIS A 1 -2.50 21.38 14.04
N CYS A 2 -3.52 20.95 14.79
CA CYS A 2 -3.27 20.22 16.05
C CYS A 2 -2.54 18.87 15.89
N ILE A 3 -2.87 18.07 14.86
CA ILE A 3 -2.20 16.77 14.64
C ILE A 3 -0.78 16.95 14.08
N SER A 4 -0.57 17.98 13.26
CA SER A 4 0.75 18.33 12.72
C SER A 4 1.60 19.19 13.67
N ASP A 5 1.10 19.51 14.86
CA ASP A 5 1.90 20.19 15.89
C ASP A 5 2.65 19.15 16.73
N ARG A 6 3.98 19.21 16.65
CA ARG A 6 4.89 18.29 17.35
C ARG A 6 4.77 18.38 18.88
N GLN A 7 4.25 19.48 19.43
CA GLN A 7 4.10 19.70 20.88
C GLN A 7 2.68 19.41 21.38
N TYR A 8 1.72 19.12 20.50
CA TYR A 8 0.34 18.92 20.90
C TYR A 8 0.16 17.60 21.66
N GLU A 9 -0.35 17.69 22.88
CA GLU A 9 -0.42 16.57 23.83
C GLU A 9 -1.53 15.57 23.51
N HIS A 10 -2.54 16.00 22.75
CA HIS A 10 -3.73 15.20 22.42
C HIS A 10 -3.80 14.81 20.94
N ALA A 11 -2.65 14.69 20.28
CA ALA A 11 -2.59 14.41 18.84
C ALA A 11 -3.27 13.06 18.50
N ASP A 12 -3.06 12.01 19.28
CA ASP A 12 -3.69 10.70 19.05
C ASP A 12 -5.22 10.76 19.22
N ALA A 13 -5.72 11.54 20.18
CA ALA A 13 -7.16 11.75 20.35
C ALA A 13 -7.75 12.50 19.15
N GLY A 14 -7.03 13.50 18.64
CA GLY A 14 -7.38 14.21 17.40
C GLY A 14 -7.44 13.28 16.20
N CYS A 15 -6.43 12.43 16.01
CA CYS A 15 -6.39 11.42 14.94
C CYS A 15 -7.61 10.49 15.01
N LYS A 16 -7.92 9.94 16.18
CA LYS A 16 -9.08 9.06 16.40
C LYS A 16 -10.40 9.75 16.10
N LEU A 17 -10.55 11.00 16.52
CA LEU A 17 -11.77 11.78 16.25
C LEU A 17 -11.96 11.98 14.74
N LEU A 18 -10.90 12.42 14.05
CA LEU A 18 -10.97 12.66 12.60
C LEU A 18 -11.16 11.36 11.81
N SER A 19 -10.50 10.26 12.18
CA SER A 19 -10.72 8.97 11.53
C SER A 19 -12.17 8.50 11.69
N ASN A 20 -12.78 8.73 12.85
CA ASN A 20 -14.18 8.37 13.08
C ASN A 20 -15.12 9.21 12.22
N ILE A 21 -14.96 10.54 12.22
CA ILE A 21 -15.79 11.48 11.44
C ILE A 21 -15.70 11.17 9.94
N THR A 22 -14.55 10.72 9.45
CA THR A 22 -14.32 10.44 8.03
C THR A 22 -14.70 9.03 7.58
N SER A 23 -14.99 8.10 8.49
CA SER A 23 -15.16 6.68 8.15
C SER A 23 -16.56 6.29 7.65
N ARG A 24 -17.62 6.71 8.34
CA ARG A 24 -19.00 6.23 8.10
C ARG A 24 -20.07 7.32 8.14
N THR A 25 -19.70 8.53 8.56
CA THR A 25 -20.63 9.63 8.80
C THR A 25 -20.71 10.64 7.66
N ILE A 26 -19.82 10.55 6.67
CA ILE A 26 -19.75 11.52 5.58
C ILE A 26 -19.70 10.85 4.20
N THR A 27 -20.36 11.45 3.23
CA THR A 27 -20.33 11.01 1.83
C THR A 27 -19.01 11.41 1.16
N ILE A 28 -18.72 10.82 0.01
CA ILE A 28 -17.54 11.20 -0.80
C ILE A 28 -17.59 12.67 -1.21
N ASP A 29 -18.78 13.21 -1.46
CA ASP A 29 -18.98 14.63 -1.80
C ASP A 29 -18.61 15.53 -0.62
N GLN A 30 -19.01 15.16 0.60
CA GLN A 30 -18.63 15.88 1.80
C GLN A 30 -17.11 15.82 2.08
N ILE A 31 -16.47 14.68 1.79
CA ILE A 31 -15.00 14.57 1.83
C ILE A 31 -14.37 15.54 0.83
N ASN A 32 -14.87 15.60 -0.40
CA ASN A 32 -14.35 16.49 -1.45
C ASN A 32 -14.57 17.98 -1.10
N GLU A 33 -15.73 18.35 -0.56
CA GLU A 33 -15.99 19.71 -0.06
C GLU A 33 -15.02 20.10 1.06
N PHE A 34 -14.78 19.20 2.01
CA PHE A 34 -13.81 19.40 3.09
C PHE A 34 -12.39 19.57 2.53
N ILE A 35 -11.98 18.72 1.58
CA ILE A 35 -10.67 18.83 0.91
C ILE A 35 -10.54 20.18 0.19
N ASN A 36 -11.58 20.63 -0.52
CA ASN A 36 -11.57 21.92 -1.21
C ASN A 36 -11.44 23.09 -0.23
N HIS A 37 -12.15 23.03 0.89
CA HIS A 37 -12.01 23.99 1.98
C HIS A 37 -10.58 24.01 2.53
N LEU A 38 -9.99 22.85 2.80
CA LEU A 38 -8.61 22.75 3.28
C LEU A 38 -7.59 23.24 2.25
N ASN A 39 -7.74 22.90 0.98
CA ASN A 39 -6.85 23.37 -0.09
C ASN A 39 -6.87 24.90 -0.21
N THR A 40 -8.03 25.53 0.00
CA THR A 40 -8.19 26.99 -0.08
C THR A 40 -7.58 27.70 1.12
N ASN A 41 -7.83 27.19 2.33
CA ASN A 41 -7.49 27.89 3.58
C ASN A 41 -6.14 27.45 4.18
N TYR A 42 -5.68 26.25 3.85
CA TYR A 42 -4.51 25.60 4.45
C TYR A 42 -3.70 24.82 3.40
N PRO A 43 -3.07 25.45 2.39
CA PRO A 43 -2.52 24.75 1.21
C PRO A 43 -1.56 23.58 1.52
N SER A 44 -0.78 23.68 2.61
CA SER A 44 0.19 22.66 3.06
C SER A 44 -0.43 21.51 3.86
N TRP A 45 -1.74 21.54 4.15
CA TRP A 45 -2.37 20.64 5.13
C TRP A 45 -2.05 19.17 4.89
N PHE A 46 -2.07 18.74 3.62
CA PHE A 46 -1.86 17.35 3.26
C PHE A 46 -0.40 16.96 3.42
N ASP A 47 0.50 17.83 2.98
CA ASP A 47 1.94 17.61 3.03
C ASP A 47 2.40 17.56 4.50
N ASP A 48 1.83 18.43 5.35
CA ASP A 48 2.04 18.44 6.80
C ASP A 48 1.56 17.13 7.45
N LEU A 49 0.40 16.60 7.03
CA LEU A 49 -0.11 15.31 7.54
C LEU A 49 0.77 14.13 7.08
N ILE A 50 1.19 14.11 5.82
CA ILE A 50 2.09 13.06 5.31
C ILE A 50 3.43 13.14 6.04
N GLN A 51 3.98 14.33 6.27
CA GLN A 51 5.20 14.51 7.04
C GLN A 51 5.05 14.02 8.48
N ALA A 52 3.94 14.39 9.15
CA ALA A 52 3.66 13.95 10.51
C ALA A 52 3.54 12.43 10.62
N PHE A 53 2.92 11.78 9.63
CA PHE A 53 2.77 10.33 9.59
C PHE A 53 4.09 9.59 9.28
N SER A 54 4.83 10.08 8.28
CA SER A 54 6.03 9.43 7.75
C SER A 54 7.29 9.65 8.58
N THR A 55 7.25 10.53 9.58
CA THR A 55 8.37 10.77 10.48
C THR A 55 8.20 9.93 11.75
N ILE A 56 9.13 9.01 12.00
CA ILE A 56 9.18 8.26 13.27
C ILE A 56 9.40 9.25 14.41
N ASP A 57 8.66 9.07 15.52
CA ASP A 57 8.70 9.94 16.70
C ASP A 57 8.47 11.43 16.38
N TYR A 58 7.62 11.72 15.39
CA TYR A 58 7.28 13.08 14.99
C TYR A 58 6.81 13.96 16.16
N ASN A 59 5.88 13.43 16.97
CA ASN A 59 5.29 14.12 18.11
C ASN A 59 6.17 13.97 19.36
N LEU A 60 6.65 15.10 19.88
CA LEU A 60 7.56 15.19 21.01
C LEU A 60 6.90 14.85 22.35
N LYS A 61 5.57 14.72 22.38
CA LYS A 61 4.78 14.29 23.54
C LYS A 61 4.50 12.79 23.54
N LYS A 62 5.18 12.02 22.68
CA LYS A 62 5.11 10.55 22.58
C LYS A 62 3.75 10.02 22.10
N ASN A 63 2.97 10.82 21.38
CA ASN A 63 1.84 10.32 20.60
C ASN A 63 2.39 9.56 19.38
N ASN A 64 1.86 8.39 19.08
CA ASN A 64 2.38 7.54 18.00
C ASN A 64 1.75 7.85 16.63
N LEU A 65 0.65 8.60 16.60
CA LEU A 65 -0.08 9.01 15.40
C LEU A 65 -0.56 7.83 14.53
N ASP A 66 -0.70 6.63 15.09
CA ASP A 66 -1.11 5.45 14.31
C ASP A 66 -2.48 5.67 13.66
N TYR A 67 -3.43 6.30 14.36
CA TYR A 67 -4.76 6.57 13.80
C TYR A 67 -4.77 7.65 12.70
N LEU A 68 -3.66 8.35 12.47
CA LEU A 68 -3.52 9.20 11.29
C LEU A 68 -3.55 8.35 10.00
N SER A 69 -3.06 7.11 10.04
CA SER A 69 -3.15 6.20 8.89
C SER A 69 -4.60 5.85 8.56
N ALA A 70 -5.46 5.66 9.57
CA ALA A 70 -6.88 5.42 9.37
C ALA A 70 -7.61 6.63 8.75
N LEU A 71 -7.23 7.85 9.14
CA LEU A 71 -7.72 9.06 8.46
C LEU A 71 -7.28 9.09 6.98
N LEU A 72 -6.02 8.79 6.69
CA LEU A 72 -5.51 8.75 5.32
C LEU A 72 -6.22 7.67 4.47
N VAL A 73 -6.55 6.51 5.04
CA VAL A 73 -7.39 5.48 4.38
C VAL A 73 -8.74 6.05 3.96
N ASN A 74 -9.40 6.82 4.83
CA ASN A 74 -10.69 7.43 4.49
C ASN A 74 -10.55 8.51 3.41
N LEU A 75 -9.54 9.37 3.51
CA LEU A 75 -9.29 10.43 2.53
C LEU A 75 -8.97 9.87 1.14
N THR A 76 -8.30 8.72 1.05
CA THR A 76 -7.95 8.06 -0.22
C THR A 76 -9.14 7.42 -0.95
N GLN A 77 -10.34 7.46 -0.37
CA GLN A 77 -11.57 7.22 -1.13
C GLN A 77 -11.79 8.30 -2.21
N SER A 78 -11.26 9.52 -2.01
CA SER A 78 -11.30 10.59 -3.02
C SER A 78 -10.23 10.42 -4.10
N LYS A 79 -10.65 10.46 -5.38
CA LYS A 79 -9.73 10.44 -6.53
C LYS A 79 -8.71 11.59 -6.47
N VAL A 80 -9.12 12.76 -5.97
CA VAL A 80 -8.24 13.94 -5.81
C VAL A 80 -7.09 13.65 -4.84
N ILE A 81 -7.37 12.98 -3.72
CA ILE A 81 -6.32 12.62 -2.74
C ILE A 81 -5.40 11.54 -3.30
N ARG A 82 -5.95 10.54 -4.00
CA ARG A 82 -5.13 9.50 -4.66
C ARG A 82 -4.19 10.10 -5.71
N GLN A 83 -4.67 11.05 -6.51
CA GLN A 83 -3.84 11.81 -7.44
C GLN A 83 -2.75 12.59 -6.69
N ARG A 84 -3.12 13.36 -5.66
CA ARG A 84 -2.16 14.14 -4.87
C ARG A 84 -1.08 13.29 -4.20
N LEU A 85 -1.41 12.06 -3.75
CA LEU A 85 -0.43 11.11 -3.21
C LEU A 85 0.59 10.68 -4.26
N ARG A 86 0.14 10.43 -5.50
CA ARG A 86 1.00 10.00 -6.60
C ARG A 86 1.86 11.12 -7.16
N ASP A 87 1.32 12.33 -7.27
CA ASP A 87 1.99 13.43 -7.98
C ASP A 87 3.12 14.10 -7.16
N ASN A 88 3.11 13.95 -5.83
CA ASN A 88 4.05 14.63 -4.94
C ASN A 88 5.04 13.67 -4.25
N ASP A 89 5.23 12.46 -4.79
CA ASP A 89 6.04 11.38 -4.18
C ASP A 89 5.63 11.01 -2.73
N HIS A 90 4.48 11.48 -2.26
CA HIS A 90 3.98 11.19 -0.91
C HIS A 90 3.72 9.71 -0.73
N LEU A 91 3.25 9.04 -1.78
CA LEU A 91 3.02 7.60 -1.75
C LEU A 91 4.32 6.82 -1.48
N LYS A 92 5.47 7.25 -2.02
CA LYS A 92 6.78 6.63 -1.77
C LYS A 92 7.16 6.66 -0.30
N ARG A 93 6.88 7.78 0.37
CA ARG A 93 7.12 7.94 1.81
C ARG A 93 6.27 6.98 2.66
N LEU A 94 5.24 6.36 2.08
CA LEU A 94 4.40 5.39 2.78
C LEU A 94 4.91 3.95 2.64
N PHE A 95 5.74 3.63 1.63
CA PHE A 95 6.16 2.27 1.33
C PHE A 95 6.94 1.61 2.46
N CYS A 96 7.80 2.34 3.18
CA CYS A 96 8.55 1.80 4.30
C CYS A 96 7.67 1.28 5.45
N PHE A 97 6.40 1.71 5.52
CA PHE A 97 5.46 1.30 6.55
C PHE A 97 4.69 0.01 6.23
N THR A 98 5.00 -0.66 5.11
CA THR A 98 4.48 -2.02 4.84
C THR A 98 5.30 -3.12 5.52
N ASP A 99 6.46 -2.78 6.09
CA ASP A 99 7.32 -3.69 6.87
C ASP A 99 6.69 -4.06 8.23
N GLN A 100 6.87 -5.32 8.65
CA GLN A 100 6.40 -5.88 9.93
C GLN A 100 6.88 -5.14 11.18
N ASN A 101 7.95 -4.37 11.09
CA ASN A 101 8.50 -3.60 12.20
C ASN A 101 7.56 -2.47 12.69
N HIS A 102 6.51 -2.14 11.93
CA HIS A 102 5.51 -1.14 12.30
C HIS A 102 4.28 -1.75 12.95
N SER A 103 3.45 -0.94 13.62
CA SER A 103 2.22 -1.43 14.22
C SER A 103 1.26 -1.98 13.17
N ILE A 104 0.50 -3.02 13.54
CA ILE A 104 -0.51 -3.64 12.68
C ILE A 104 -1.49 -2.61 12.09
N ILE A 105 -1.82 -1.56 12.85
CA ILE A 105 -2.69 -0.47 12.43
C ILE A 105 -2.06 0.30 11.27
N ARG A 106 -0.77 0.67 11.38
CA ARG A 106 -0.06 1.37 10.31
C ARG A 106 0.04 0.50 9.06
N ARG A 107 0.53 -0.74 9.21
CA ARG A 107 0.72 -1.67 8.08
C ARG A 107 -0.59 -1.90 7.32
N GLY A 108 -1.66 -2.25 8.04
CA GLY A 108 -2.97 -2.50 7.43
C GLY A 108 -3.59 -1.25 6.79
N SER A 109 -3.34 -0.07 7.38
CA SER A 109 -3.79 1.18 6.78
C SER A 109 -3.02 1.53 5.51
N ILE A 110 -1.70 1.30 5.47
CA ILE A 110 -0.93 1.50 4.25
C ILE A 110 -1.34 0.51 3.17
N ALA A 111 -1.54 -0.77 3.50
CA ALA A 111 -2.09 -1.74 2.56
C ALA A 111 -3.44 -1.27 1.98
N CYS A 112 -4.33 -0.73 2.82
CA CYS A 112 -5.59 -0.13 2.38
C CYS A 112 -5.39 1.09 1.46
N ILE A 113 -4.46 1.99 1.77
CA ILE A 113 -4.15 3.18 0.95
C ILE A 113 -3.61 2.75 -0.42
N LEU A 114 -2.68 1.78 -0.46
CA LEU A 114 -2.14 1.25 -1.70
C LEU A 114 -3.23 0.58 -2.54
N LYS A 115 -4.08 -0.26 -1.92
CA LYS A 115 -5.26 -0.82 -2.58
C LYS A 115 -6.19 0.27 -3.13
N ASN A 116 -6.43 1.34 -2.35
CA ASN A 116 -7.25 2.46 -2.79
C ASN A 116 -6.67 3.12 -4.05
N CYS A 117 -5.35 3.28 -4.13
CA CYS A 117 -4.63 3.75 -5.33
C CYS A 117 -4.85 2.84 -6.54
N CYS A 118 -4.99 1.52 -6.36
CA CYS A 118 -5.25 0.55 -7.42
C CYS A 118 -6.71 0.51 -7.93
N PHE A 119 -7.67 1.22 -7.34
CA PHE A 119 -9.04 1.23 -7.87
C PHE A 119 -9.20 2.05 -9.17
N ASP A 120 -8.28 2.97 -9.43
CA ASP A 120 -8.35 3.85 -10.60
C ASP A 120 -7.55 3.25 -11.74
N HIS A 121 -8.18 2.40 -12.56
CA HIS A 121 -7.52 1.68 -13.66
C HIS A 121 -6.76 2.61 -14.63
N GLU A 122 -7.26 3.83 -14.84
CA GLU A 122 -6.61 4.87 -15.65
C GLU A 122 -5.23 5.29 -15.10
N SER A 123 -5.01 5.11 -13.80
CA SER A 123 -3.77 5.48 -13.11
C SER A 123 -2.75 4.34 -13.05
N HIS A 124 -3.11 3.12 -13.48
CA HIS A 124 -2.25 1.95 -13.33
C HIS A 124 -0.90 2.12 -14.02
N GLU A 125 -0.89 2.63 -15.25
CA GLU A 125 0.35 2.89 -15.98
C GLU A 125 1.25 3.89 -15.22
N GLN A 126 0.66 4.92 -14.62
CA GLN A 126 1.41 5.90 -13.83
C GLN A 126 2.01 5.27 -12.56
N LEU A 127 1.27 4.36 -11.92
CA LEU A 127 1.70 3.62 -10.73
C LEU A 127 2.88 2.68 -10.99
N ILE A 128 3.04 2.16 -12.21
CA ILE A 128 4.12 1.22 -12.54
C ILE A 128 5.26 1.81 -13.39
N HIS A 129 5.04 2.91 -14.13
CA HIS A 129 6.03 3.43 -15.09
C HIS A 129 6.42 4.90 -14.91
N GLN A 130 5.52 5.78 -14.45
CA GLN A 130 5.75 7.23 -14.56
C GLN A 130 6.15 7.88 -13.25
N ASN A 131 5.57 7.44 -12.13
CA ASN A 131 5.72 8.14 -10.86
C ASN A 131 6.69 7.45 -9.91
N PHE A 132 7.11 6.22 -10.21
CA PHE A 132 7.95 5.39 -9.34
C PHE A 132 9.14 4.86 -10.12
N SER A 133 10.34 4.99 -9.53
CA SER A 133 11.56 4.39 -10.05
C SER A 133 11.60 2.91 -9.65
N ASP A 134 12.34 2.09 -10.40
CA ASP A 134 12.83 0.77 -9.95
C ASP A 134 11.79 -0.18 -9.32
N ASP A 135 10.57 -0.23 -9.87
CA ASP A 135 9.51 -1.14 -9.44
C ASP A 135 8.97 -0.90 -8.01
N GLU A 136 9.31 0.24 -7.37
CA GLU A 136 9.03 0.55 -5.95
C GLU A 136 7.57 0.30 -5.53
N PHE A 137 6.60 0.73 -6.36
CA PHE A 137 5.18 0.56 -6.03
C PHE A 137 4.79 -0.93 -5.99
N ILE A 138 5.23 -1.72 -6.96
CA ILE A 138 4.98 -3.18 -6.97
C ILE A 138 5.72 -3.85 -5.82
N CYS A 139 6.99 -3.48 -5.59
CA CYS A 139 7.76 -3.98 -4.45
C CYS A 139 7.06 -3.68 -3.11
N SER A 140 6.43 -2.51 -2.96
CA SER A 140 5.69 -2.16 -1.73
C SER A 140 4.50 -3.09 -1.44
N LEU A 141 3.91 -3.69 -2.48
CA LEU A 141 2.83 -4.67 -2.38
C LEU A 141 3.33 -6.10 -2.19
N ILE A 142 4.42 -6.46 -2.89
CA ILE A 142 4.94 -7.83 -2.95
C ILE A 142 5.87 -8.15 -1.78
N LEU A 143 6.72 -7.20 -1.34
CA LEU A 143 7.70 -7.42 -0.28
C LEU A 143 7.09 -7.93 1.04
N PRO A 144 5.91 -7.45 1.50
CA PRO A 144 5.26 -8.01 2.69
C PRO A 144 4.78 -9.46 2.48
N LEU A 145 4.47 -9.86 1.25
CA LEU A 145 4.08 -11.23 0.88
C LEU A 145 5.29 -12.13 0.58
N ALA A 146 6.49 -11.57 0.40
CA ALA A 146 7.71 -12.30 0.13
C ALA A 146 8.33 -12.92 1.40
N GLY A 147 8.80 -14.16 1.27
CA GLY A 147 9.59 -14.86 2.28
C GLY A 147 11.09 -14.65 2.09
N PRO A 148 11.92 -15.54 2.67
CA PRO A 148 13.36 -15.56 2.42
C PRO A 148 13.67 -16.05 1.00
N THR A 149 13.65 -15.16 0.00
CA THR A 149 13.86 -15.52 -1.42
C THR A 149 15.24 -16.12 -1.69
N ALA A 150 16.24 -15.88 -0.85
CA ALA A 150 17.52 -16.57 -0.92
C ALA A 150 17.42 -18.09 -0.70
N ASP A 151 16.42 -18.54 0.07
CA ASP A 151 16.19 -19.95 0.40
C ASP A 151 15.07 -20.57 -0.45
N GLU A 152 14.12 -19.76 -0.91
CA GLU A 152 12.90 -20.22 -1.60
C GLU A 152 13.00 -20.20 -3.13
N LEU A 153 13.86 -19.35 -3.71
CA LEU A 153 14.01 -19.21 -5.16
C LEU A 153 15.39 -19.70 -5.60
N THR A 154 15.46 -20.23 -6.83
CA THR A 154 16.76 -20.53 -7.45
C THR A 154 17.55 -19.25 -7.71
N GLU A 155 18.87 -19.37 -7.89
CA GLU A 155 19.74 -18.23 -8.22
C GLU A 155 19.25 -17.48 -9.47
N LYS A 156 18.90 -18.24 -10.52
CA LYS A 156 18.35 -17.68 -11.74
C LYS A 156 17.02 -16.93 -11.51
N GLU A 157 16.09 -17.53 -10.77
CA GLU A 157 14.80 -16.87 -10.46
C GLU A 157 15.00 -15.59 -9.64
N ASN A 158 15.97 -15.57 -8.72
CA ASN A 158 16.33 -14.36 -7.96
C ASN A 158 16.88 -13.26 -8.86
N GLU A 159 17.75 -13.56 -9.82
CA GLU A 159 18.30 -12.56 -10.73
C GLU A 159 17.25 -11.94 -11.67
N GLU A 160 16.11 -12.63 -11.86
CA GLU A 160 15.05 -12.28 -12.81
C GLU A 160 13.87 -11.49 -12.19
N ILE A 161 13.86 -11.26 -10.87
CA ILE A 161 12.84 -10.46 -10.15
C ILE A 161 13.38 -9.05 -9.78
N PRO A 162 12.53 -8.08 -9.35
CA PRO A 162 12.98 -6.75 -8.94
C PRO A 162 14.05 -6.78 -7.84
N ILE A 163 14.98 -5.82 -7.88
CA ILE A 163 16.17 -5.78 -7.01
C ILE A 163 15.81 -5.84 -5.51
N ASP A 164 14.74 -5.16 -5.10
CA ASP A 164 14.28 -5.11 -3.71
C ASP A 164 13.71 -6.43 -3.19
N LEU A 165 13.48 -7.41 -4.08
CA LEU A 165 12.97 -8.75 -3.77
C LEU A 165 14.04 -9.84 -3.90
N GLN A 166 15.22 -9.51 -4.43
CA GLN A 166 16.29 -10.49 -4.66
C GLN A 166 16.98 -10.83 -3.34
N TYR A 167 17.29 -12.12 -3.15
CA TYR A 167 18.13 -12.62 -2.06
C TYR A 167 17.72 -12.11 -0.67
N LEU A 168 16.41 -12.03 -0.41
CA LEU A 168 15.89 -11.67 0.91
C LEU A 168 16.42 -12.68 1.93
N PRO A 169 16.90 -12.21 3.08
CA PRO A 169 17.64 -13.04 4.03
C PRO A 169 16.73 -14.09 4.68
N SER A 170 17.31 -15.17 5.21
CA SER A 170 16.59 -16.29 5.86
C SER A 170 15.69 -15.88 7.03
N ASN A 171 15.93 -14.71 7.65
CA ASN A 171 15.08 -14.17 8.70
C ASN A 171 13.89 -13.33 8.18
N LYS A 172 13.79 -13.06 6.87
CA LYS A 172 12.68 -12.33 6.27
C LYS A 172 11.38 -13.09 6.47
N GLN A 173 10.45 -12.46 7.19
CA GLN A 173 9.11 -13.00 7.42
C GLN A 173 8.08 -12.36 6.48
N ARG A 174 7.11 -13.16 6.05
CA ARG A 174 5.89 -12.69 5.37
C ARG A 174 4.91 -12.14 6.39
N GLU A 175 4.18 -11.09 6.02
CA GLU A 175 3.13 -10.47 6.85
C GLU A 175 2.31 -11.56 7.53
N THR A 176 2.14 -11.44 8.85
CA THR A 176 1.49 -12.48 9.66
C THR A 176 -0.02 -12.29 9.74
N ASP A 177 -0.48 -11.05 9.55
CA ASP A 177 -1.89 -10.72 9.59
C ASP A 177 -2.59 -11.03 8.27
N ARG A 178 -3.61 -11.88 8.34
CA ARG A 178 -4.34 -12.40 7.17
C ARG A 178 -5.17 -11.34 6.47
N ASP A 179 -5.70 -10.36 7.21
CA ASP A 179 -6.47 -9.29 6.60
C ASP A 179 -5.55 -8.37 5.80
N ILE A 180 -4.35 -8.08 6.32
CA ILE A 180 -3.34 -7.31 5.58
C ILE A 180 -2.89 -8.08 4.33
N GLN A 181 -2.57 -9.38 4.44
CA GLN A 181 -2.25 -10.22 3.30
C GLN A 181 -3.34 -10.16 2.21
N GLN A 182 -4.60 -10.33 2.61
CA GLN A 182 -5.74 -10.28 1.70
C GLN A 182 -5.85 -8.91 1.00
N ILE A 183 -5.68 -7.80 1.73
CA ILE A 183 -5.72 -6.45 1.16
C ILE A 183 -4.63 -6.26 0.10
N LEU A 184 -3.40 -6.73 0.36
CA LEU A 184 -2.28 -6.65 -0.58
C LEU A 184 -2.54 -7.49 -1.85
N LEU A 185 -3.03 -8.71 -1.68
CA LEU A 185 -3.42 -9.57 -2.80
C LEU A 185 -4.54 -8.95 -3.63
N GLU A 186 -5.55 -8.37 -2.99
CA GLU A 186 -6.63 -7.66 -3.69
C GLU A 186 -6.11 -6.43 -4.45
N ALA A 187 -5.14 -5.70 -3.89
CA ALA A 187 -4.50 -4.59 -4.59
C ALA A 187 -3.78 -5.05 -5.86
N ILE A 188 -3.05 -6.16 -5.79
CA ILE A 188 -2.38 -6.78 -6.95
C ILE A 188 -3.40 -7.27 -7.97
N LEU A 189 -4.50 -7.89 -7.52
CA LEU A 189 -5.57 -8.36 -8.40
C LEU A 189 -6.26 -7.20 -9.14
N LEU A 190 -6.48 -6.06 -8.47
CA LEU A 190 -7.00 -4.85 -9.10
C LEU A 190 -6.06 -4.38 -10.21
N LEU A 191 -4.75 -4.32 -9.95
CA LEU A 191 -3.75 -3.95 -10.94
C LEU A 191 -3.79 -4.84 -12.19
N CYS A 192 -3.98 -6.15 -12.00
CA CYS A 192 -4.13 -7.12 -13.08
C CYS A 192 -5.32 -6.87 -14.03
N ALA A 193 -6.24 -5.96 -13.71
CA ALA A 193 -7.32 -5.56 -14.61
C ALA A 193 -6.80 -4.99 -15.95
N THR A 194 -5.66 -4.28 -15.93
CA THR A 194 -5.08 -3.66 -17.11
C THR A 194 -4.00 -4.53 -17.76
N LYS A 195 -4.02 -4.64 -19.09
CA LYS A 195 -3.04 -5.41 -19.87
C LYS A 195 -1.61 -4.96 -19.58
N THR A 196 -1.36 -3.65 -19.61
CA THR A 196 -0.05 -3.05 -19.34
C THR A 196 0.57 -3.56 -18.04
N VAL A 197 -0.22 -3.61 -16.96
CA VAL A 197 0.31 -4.10 -15.67
C VAL A 197 0.51 -5.60 -15.66
N ARG A 198 -0.35 -6.40 -16.31
CA ARG A 198 -0.11 -7.86 -16.44
C ARG A 198 1.21 -8.14 -17.16
N GLU A 199 1.46 -7.47 -18.28
CA GLU A 199 2.71 -7.59 -19.02
C GLU A 199 3.91 -7.16 -18.18
N TYR A 200 3.78 -6.06 -17.45
CA TYR A 200 4.82 -5.60 -16.53
C TYR A 200 5.13 -6.61 -15.43
N LEU A 201 4.13 -7.12 -14.70
CA LEU A 201 4.31 -8.12 -13.65
C LEU A 201 4.92 -9.43 -14.18
N ARG A 202 4.57 -9.84 -15.41
CA ARG A 202 5.21 -10.97 -16.10
C ARG A 202 6.67 -10.68 -16.45
N SER A 203 6.96 -9.50 -16.99
CA SER A 203 8.33 -9.09 -17.35
C SER A 203 9.27 -9.04 -16.14
N LYS A 204 8.71 -8.85 -14.95
CA LYS A 204 9.41 -8.80 -13.65
C LYS A 204 9.36 -10.14 -12.90
N ASN A 205 8.85 -11.19 -13.53
CA ASN A 205 8.74 -12.54 -12.96
C ASN A 205 8.12 -12.59 -11.55
N ILE A 206 7.18 -11.68 -11.24
CA ILE A 206 6.52 -11.60 -9.93
C ILE A 206 5.78 -12.90 -9.58
N TYR A 207 5.42 -13.68 -10.60
CA TYR A 207 4.90 -15.03 -10.45
C TYR A 207 5.75 -15.91 -9.52
N TYR A 208 7.09 -15.84 -9.57
CA TYR A 208 7.95 -16.67 -8.73
C TYR A 208 7.70 -16.43 -7.24
N VAL A 209 7.62 -15.17 -6.82
CA VAL A 209 7.34 -14.81 -5.43
C VAL A 209 5.93 -15.25 -5.00
N LEU A 210 4.94 -15.05 -5.87
CA LEU A 210 3.55 -15.45 -5.59
C LEU A 210 3.37 -16.98 -5.55
N ARG A 211 4.13 -17.73 -6.36
CA ARG A 211 4.16 -19.19 -6.33
C ARG A 211 4.60 -19.69 -4.96
N GLU A 212 5.70 -19.18 -4.43
CA GLU A 212 6.21 -19.56 -3.11
C GLU A 212 5.26 -19.13 -1.99
N TYR A 213 4.65 -17.94 -2.11
CA TYR A 213 3.59 -17.51 -1.19
C TYR A 213 2.39 -18.49 -1.19
N HIS A 214 1.94 -18.96 -2.36
CA HIS A 214 0.81 -19.87 -2.47
C HIS A 214 1.10 -21.28 -1.92
N GLN A 215 2.36 -21.72 -1.92
CA GLN A 215 2.77 -23.05 -1.44
C GLN A 215 2.82 -23.18 0.09
N GLN A 216 2.57 -22.09 0.83
CA GLN A 216 2.58 -22.12 2.28
C GLN A 216 1.54 -23.09 2.85
N THR A 217 1.98 -23.93 3.79
CA THR A 217 1.13 -24.94 4.44
C THR A 217 0.00 -24.37 5.30
N ASN A 218 0.13 -23.13 5.77
CA ASN A 218 -0.83 -22.47 6.66
C ASN A 218 -1.53 -21.26 6.00
N LEU A 219 -1.62 -21.24 4.67
CA LEU A 219 -2.25 -20.14 3.94
C LEU A 219 -3.77 -20.10 4.20
N ASP A 220 -4.28 -18.90 4.48
CA ASP A 220 -5.72 -18.69 4.64
C ASP A 220 -6.47 -18.97 3.33
N PHE A 221 -7.69 -19.52 3.41
CA PHE A 221 -8.47 -19.88 2.23
C PHE A 221 -8.73 -18.70 1.29
N SER A 222 -9.06 -17.52 1.83
CA SER A 222 -9.32 -16.33 1.03
C SER A 222 -8.04 -15.84 0.34
N CYS A 223 -6.93 -15.83 1.08
CA CYS A 223 -5.63 -15.45 0.55
C CYS A 223 -5.18 -16.41 -0.56
N GLY A 224 -5.29 -17.72 -0.32
CA GLY A 224 -4.97 -18.76 -1.29
C GLY A 224 -5.75 -18.58 -2.58
N ARG A 225 -7.07 -18.42 -2.50
CA ARG A 225 -7.92 -18.21 -3.68
C ARG A 225 -7.60 -16.94 -4.45
N THR A 226 -7.32 -15.84 -3.74
CA THR A 226 -6.96 -14.57 -4.37
C THR A 226 -5.60 -14.67 -5.06
N CYS A 227 -4.62 -15.28 -4.41
CA CYS A 227 -3.29 -15.54 -4.97
C CYS A 227 -3.33 -16.47 -6.18
N GLU A 228 -4.12 -17.56 -6.10
CA GLU A 228 -4.33 -18.49 -7.21
C GLU A 228 -4.89 -17.76 -8.43
N ARG A 229 -5.89 -16.89 -8.24
CA ARG A 229 -6.46 -16.07 -9.34
C ARG A 229 -5.41 -15.17 -9.98
N ILE A 230 -4.56 -14.52 -9.18
CA ILE A 230 -3.48 -13.67 -9.70
C ILE A 230 -2.50 -14.52 -10.50
N ILE A 231 -2.07 -15.68 -9.97
CA ILE A 231 -1.18 -16.61 -10.65
C ILE A 231 -1.76 -17.06 -11.99
N GLN A 232 -3.03 -17.47 -12.02
CA GLN A 232 -3.72 -17.88 -13.25
C GLN A 232 -3.72 -16.76 -14.29
N ILE A 233 -3.96 -15.51 -13.87
CA ILE A 233 -3.89 -14.35 -14.78
C ILE A 233 -2.46 -14.15 -15.30
N LEU A 234 -1.43 -14.30 -14.47
CA LEU A 234 -0.05 -14.07 -14.88
C LEU A 234 0.52 -15.20 -15.75
N ILE A 235 0.07 -16.46 -15.58
CA ILE A 235 0.50 -17.58 -16.44
C ILE A 235 -0.35 -17.68 -17.71
N GLY A 236 -1.64 -17.35 -17.64
CA GLY A 236 -2.58 -17.56 -18.74
C GLY A 236 -2.39 -16.63 -19.94
N ASP A 237 -2.80 -17.12 -21.11
CA ASP A 237 -2.88 -16.34 -22.35
C ASP A 237 -3.95 -15.23 -22.25
N GLU A 238 -3.83 -14.19 -23.09
CA GLU A 238 -4.54 -12.91 -22.97
C GLU A 238 -6.08 -12.97 -22.91
N ASP A 239 -6.70 -14.09 -23.31
CA ASP A 239 -8.15 -14.26 -23.46
C ASP A 239 -8.92 -14.56 -22.16
N HIS A 240 -8.22 -14.70 -21.03
CA HIS A 240 -8.85 -14.84 -19.72
C HIS A 240 -8.90 -13.49 -18.99
N THR A 241 -9.66 -12.54 -19.53
CA THR A 241 -10.03 -11.32 -18.79
C THR A 241 -11.02 -11.63 -17.67
N LEU A 242 -10.83 -10.93 -16.54
CA LEU A 242 -11.61 -10.96 -15.31
C LEU A 242 -13.12 -10.79 -15.51
#